data_AF-A0A1A7XVW4-F1
#
_entry.id   AF-A0A1A7XVW4-F1
#
_cell.length_a   1.000
_cell.length_b   1.000
_cell.length_c   1.000
_cell.angle_alpha   90.00
_cell.angle_beta   90.00
_cell.angle_gamma   90.00
#
_symmetry.space_group_name_H-M   'P 1'
#
loop_
_entity.id
_entity.type
_entity.pdbx_description
1 polymer ?
#
loop_
_entity_poly.entity_id
_entity_poly.type
_entity_poly.pdbx_seq_one_letter_code
_entity_poly.pdbx_strand_id
1 'polypeptide(L)'
;VCRFRIKGWWVFHHYVSTFLSGVMLTWPDGALYQMFRNQFLSYNLYQSFVQFLQYYYQSGCLYRLRALGERHNMDLTVEGFQSWMWRGLSFLLPVLFFGHFWQLYNSITLFKMFQLPECKEWQVLMCGCSYMVLFMGNLYTTLRVVYQKYMNNQDKSKRL
;
A
#
# COMPACT_ATOMS: atom_id res chain seq x y z
N VAL A 1 -14.18 4.02 16.00
CA VAL A 1 -12.90 3.68 16.67
C VAL A 1 -11.82 3.10 15.71
N CYS A 2 -12.15 2.52 14.54
CA CYS A 2 -11.12 2.01 13.60
C CYS A 2 -10.29 3.05 12.81
N ARG A 3 -10.65 4.34 12.85
CA ARG A 3 -9.97 5.40 12.07
C ARG A 3 -8.54 5.72 12.53
N PHE A 4 -8.22 5.51 13.81
CA PHE A 4 -6.93 5.91 14.37
C PHE A 4 -5.79 4.94 14.04
N ARG A 5 -6.05 3.62 13.97
CA ARG A 5 -5.00 2.61 13.70
C ARG A 5 -4.55 2.55 12.24
N ILE A 6 -5.42 2.89 11.28
CA ILE A 6 -5.04 2.97 9.86
C ILE A 6 -4.11 4.16 9.61
N LYS A 7 -4.32 5.30 10.30
CA LYS A 7 -3.43 6.46 10.24
C LYS A 7 -2.02 6.16 10.79
N GLY A 8 -1.93 5.45 11.92
CA GLY A 8 -0.64 5.12 12.54
C GLY A 8 0.26 4.25 11.66
N TRP A 9 -0.29 3.18 11.08
CA TRP A 9 0.48 2.34 10.15
C TRP A 9 0.93 3.13 8.91
N TRP A 10 0.06 3.98 8.36
CA TRP A 10 0.40 4.83 7.21
C TRP A 10 1.61 5.74 7.46
N VAL A 11 1.64 6.38 8.63
CA VAL A 11 2.76 7.25 9.04
C VAL A 11 4.03 6.43 9.20
N PHE A 12 3.96 5.28 9.87
CA PHE A 12 5.11 4.39 10.03
C PHE A 12 5.64 3.87 8.68
N HIS A 13 4.75 3.41 7.81
CA HIS A 13 5.09 2.96 6.45
C HIS A 13 5.81 4.06 5.65
N HIS A 14 5.37 5.32 5.79
CA HIS A 14 6.01 6.45 5.13
C HIS A 14 7.45 6.65 5.63
N TYR A 15 7.68 6.63 6.95
CA TYR A 15 9.03 6.72 7.51
C TYR A 15 9.95 5.59 7.01
N VAL A 16 9.44 4.35 6.97
CA VAL A 16 10.21 3.20 6.45
C VAL A 16 10.51 3.37 4.96
N SER A 17 9.57 3.91 4.18
CA SER A 17 9.78 4.18 2.75
C SER A 17 10.83 5.27 2.52
N THR A 18 10.81 6.35 3.30
CA THR A 18 11.84 7.40 3.25
C THR A 18 13.22 6.84 3.63
N PHE A 19 13.28 6.02 4.68
CA PHE A 19 14.51 5.32 5.06
C PHE A 19 15.04 4.44 3.93
N LEU A 20 14.17 3.64 3.30
CA LEU A 20 14.53 2.79 2.17
C LEU A 20 15.09 3.60 0.99
N SER A 21 14.46 4.73 0.64
CA SER A 21 14.98 5.64 -0.39
C SER A 21 16.35 6.21 -0.01
N GLY A 22 16.57 6.53 1.26
CA GLY A 22 17.87 6.96 1.79
C GLY A 22 18.94 5.88 1.66
N VAL A 23 18.63 4.64 2.06
CA VAL A 23 19.55 3.50 1.92
C VAL A 23 19.89 3.25 0.45
N MET A 24 18.90 3.32 -0.44
CA MET A 24 19.09 3.17 -1.88
C MET A 24 19.99 4.28 -2.47
N LEU A 25 19.91 5.51 -1.94
CA LEU A 25 20.77 6.63 -2.35
C LEU A 25 22.22 6.45 -1.88
N THR A 26 22.42 5.89 -0.70
CA THR A 26 23.76 5.61 -0.14
C THR A 26 24.40 4.33 -0.67
N TRP A 27 23.71 3.57 -1.52
CA TRP A 27 24.22 2.34 -2.10
C TRP A 27 25.24 2.69 -3.21
N PRO A 28 26.51 2.26 -3.10
CA PRO A 28 27.50 2.50 -4.14
C PRO A 28 27.12 1.84 -5.47
N ASP A 29 27.56 2.44 -6.58
CA ASP A 29 27.30 1.93 -7.92
C ASP A 29 28.06 0.60 -8.16
N GLY A 30 27.35 -0.50 -7.97
CA GLY A 30 27.86 -1.86 -8.16
C GLY A 30 26.88 -2.73 -8.95
N ALA A 31 27.31 -3.94 -9.32
CA ALA A 31 26.51 -4.87 -10.11
C ALA A 31 25.14 -5.17 -9.47
N LEU A 32 25.10 -5.38 -8.14
CA LEU A 32 23.86 -5.62 -7.39
C LEU A 32 22.90 -4.42 -7.42
N TYR A 33 23.45 -3.20 -7.31
CA TYR A 33 22.66 -1.97 -7.39
C TYR A 33 22.01 -1.83 -8.77
N GLN A 34 22.76 -2.02 -9.85
CA GLN A 34 22.24 -1.92 -11.22
C GLN A 34 21.15 -2.97 -11.51
N MET A 35 21.30 -4.19 -10.99
CA MET A 35 20.28 -5.24 -11.11
C MET A 35 18.99 -4.89 -10.37
N PHE A 36 19.09 -4.35 -9.14
CA PHE A 36 17.92 -4.05 -8.32
C PHE A 36 17.25 -2.72 -8.68
N ARG A 37 17.99 -1.74 -9.21
CA ARG A 37 17.50 -0.40 -9.52
C ARG A 37 16.25 -0.40 -10.41
N ASN A 38 16.24 -1.22 -11.47
CA ASN A 38 15.09 -1.30 -12.37
C ASN A 38 13.84 -1.87 -11.68
N GLN A 39 14.02 -2.86 -10.80
CA GLN A 39 12.93 -3.41 -9.99
C GLN A 39 12.41 -2.38 -8.98
N PHE A 40 13.31 -1.65 -8.31
CA PHE A 40 12.98 -0.56 -7.40
C PHE A 40 12.17 0.54 -8.11
N LEU A 41 12.64 1.04 -9.25
CA LEU A 41 11.95 2.09 -10.01
C LEU A 41 10.56 1.64 -10.48
N SER A 42 10.46 0.42 -11.03
CA SER A 42 9.18 -0.15 -11.46
C SER A 42 8.19 -0.25 -10.30
N TYR A 43 8.67 -0.69 -9.13
CA TYR A 43 7.88 -0.75 -7.91
C TYR A 43 7.44 0.63 -7.42
N ASN A 44 8.31 1.65 -7.46
CA ASN A 44 7.94 3.02 -7.07
C ASN A 44 6.90 3.64 -8.00
N LEU A 45 7.00 3.39 -9.32
CA LEU A 45 5.99 3.82 -10.28
C LEU A 45 4.64 3.16 -9.99
N TYR A 46 4.63 1.85 -9.76
CA TYR A 46 3.44 1.12 -9.36
C TYR A 46 2.86 1.66 -8.06
N GLN A 47 3.69 1.89 -7.03
CA GLN A 47 3.26 2.43 -5.75
C GLN A 47 2.64 3.83 -5.90
N SER A 48 3.19 4.67 -6.79
CA SER A 48 2.63 5.99 -7.10
C SER A 48 1.25 5.89 -7.75
N PHE A 49 1.05 4.92 -8.64
CA PHE A 49 -0.27 4.64 -9.22
C PHE A 49 -1.27 4.18 -8.15
N VAL A 50 -0.87 3.28 -7.24
CA VAL A 50 -1.71 2.85 -6.11
C VAL A 50 -2.04 4.01 -5.19
N GLN A 51 -1.07 4.88 -4.90
CA GLN A 51 -1.27 6.09 -4.08
C GLN A 51 -2.33 7.00 -4.68
N PHE A 52 -2.31 7.20 -6.00
CA PHE A 52 -3.31 7.96 -6.72
C PHE A 52 -4.69 7.33 -6.54
N LEU A 53 -4.85 6.04 -6.80
CA LEU A 53 -6.13 5.33 -6.59
C LEU A 53 -6.64 5.45 -5.14
N GLN A 54 -5.76 5.29 -4.15
CA GLN A 54 -6.09 5.44 -2.73
C GLN A 54 -6.53 6.87 -2.40
N TYR A 55 -5.89 7.88 -2.99
CA TYR A 55 -6.27 9.29 -2.81
C TYR A 55 -7.67 9.58 -3.34
N TYR A 56 -8.02 9.10 -4.55
CA TYR A 56 -9.38 9.24 -5.08
C TYR A 56 -10.41 8.55 -4.21
N TYR A 57 -10.10 7.33 -3.75
CA TYR A 57 -10.99 6.57 -2.87
C TYR A 57 -11.25 7.28 -1.53
N GLN A 58 -10.20 7.81 -0.90
CA GLN A 58 -10.30 8.55 0.37
C GLN A 58 -11.07 9.87 0.20
N SER A 59 -10.80 10.60 -0.88
CA SER A 59 -11.47 11.86 -1.20
C SER A 59 -12.98 11.64 -1.42
N GLY A 60 -13.36 10.58 -2.14
CA GLY A 60 -14.76 10.19 -2.31
C GLY A 60 -15.43 9.85 -0.97
N CYS A 61 -14.78 9.04 -0.13
CA CYS A 61 -15.34 8.70 1.20
C CYS A 61 -15.52 9.93 2.10
N LEU A 62 -14.59 10.90 2.06
CA LEU A 62 -14.69 12.16 2.80
C LEU A 62 -15.85 13.00 2.29
N TYR A 63 -16.01 13.11 0.98
CA TYR A 63 -17.11 13.84 0.35
C TYR A 63 -18.48 13.28 0.77
N ARG A 64 -18.68 11.97 0.74
CA ARG A 64 -19.93 11.34 1.20
C ARG A 64 -20.20 11.58 2.69
N LEU A 65 -19.17 11.57 3.53
CA LEU A 65 -19.35 11.89 4.95
C LEU A 65 -19.70 13.37 5.17
N ARG A 66 -19.14 14.28 4.35
CA ARG A 66 -19.48 15.71 4.38
C ARG A 66 -20.91 15.96 3.91
N ALA A 67 -21.32 15.32 2.82
CA ALA A 67 -22.70 15.40 2.30
C ALA A 67 -23.75 14.77 3.24
N LEU A 68 -23.38 13.76 4.03
CA LEU A 68 -24.25 13.22 5.09
C LEU A 68 -24.35 14.14 6.32
N GLY A 69 -23.46 15.14 6.44
CA GLY A 69 -23.45 16.13 7.52
C GLY A 69 -23.97 17.51 7.11
N GLU A 70 -23.84 17.91 5.84
CA GLU A 70 -24.43 19.13 5.26
C GLU A 70 -25.66 18.78 4.43
N ARG A 71 -26.86 19.04 4.97
CA ARG A 71 -28.06 19.16 4.15
C ARG A 71 -27.97 20.44 3.33
N HIS A 72 -27.54 20.36 2.08
CA HIS A 72 -28.14 21.15 1.00
C HIS A 72 -27.85 20.51 -0.36
N ASN A 73 -28.85 20.57 -1.24
CA ASN A 73 -28.85 19.99 -2.58
C ASN A 73 -27.53 20.27 -3.31
N MET A 74 -26.86 19.22 -3.78
CA MET A 74 -25.74 19.37 -4.69
C MET A 74 -25.80 18.25 -5.73
N ASP A 75 -26.43 18.56 -6.86
CA ASP A 75 -26.29 17.79 -8.10
C ASP A 75 -24.82 17.78 -8.50
N LEU A 76 -24.24 16.59 -8.59
CA LEU A 76 -22.91 16.38 -9.16
C LEU A 76 -22.99 15.30 -10.23
N THR A 77 -23.22 15.74 -11.46
CA THR A 77 -23.25 14.93 -12.68
C THR A 77 -21.84 14.50 -13.12
N VAL A 78 -21.17 13.69 -12.30
CA VAL A 78 -19.99 12.91 -12.71
C VAL A 78 -20.11 11.46 -12.20
N GLU A 79 -21.32 10.90 -12.26
CA GLU A 79 -21.61 9.59 -11.69
C GLU A 79 -21.12 8.41 -12.55
N GLY A 80 -20.76 8.58 -13.83
CA GLY A 80 -20.43 7.44 -14.70
C GLY A 80 -19.17 6.65 -14.28
N PHE A 81 -18.02 7.34 -14.19
CA PHE A 81 -16.73 6.68 -13.87
C PHE A 81 -16.46 6.60 -12.36
N GLN A 82 -16.95 7.59 -11.61
CA GLN A 82 -16.94 7.53 -10.15
C GLN A 82 -17.83 6.37 -9.67
N SER A 83 -19.08 6.19 -10.12
CA SER A 83 -19.99 5.17 -9.55
C SER A 83 -19.46 3.73 -9.72
N TRP A 84 -18.78 3.46 -10.84
CA TRP A 84 -18.07 2.20 -11.07
C TRP A 84 -16.95 1.98 -10.04
N MET A 85 -16.17 3.03 -9.75
CA MET A 85 -15.18 3.04 -8.68
C MET A 85 -15.81 3.06 -7.27
N TRP A 86 -17.11 3.37 -7.11
CA TRP A 86 -17.84 3.46 -5.82
C TRP A 86 -18.35 2.13 -5.25
N ARG A 87 -18.19 0.99 -5.95
CA ARG A 87 -18.06 -0.32 -5.26
C ARG A 87 -16.69 -0.48 -4.56
N GLY A 88 -15.80 0.50 -4.75
CA GLY A 88 -14.92 1.14 -3.77
C GLY A 88 -13.81 0.28 -3.22
N LEU A 89 -14.16 -0.53 -2.23
CA LEU A 89 -13.20 -1.34 -1.51
C LEU A 89 -12.85 -2.62 -2.27
N SER A 90 -13.78 -3.19 -3.05
CA SER A 90 -13.53 -4.49 -3.71
C SER A 90 -12.61 -4.40 -4.92
N PHE A 91 -12.54 -3.24 -5.59
CA PHE A 91 -11.62 -3.01 -6.71
C PHE A 91 -10.22 -2.64 -6.24
N LEU A 92 -10.12 -1.81 -5.19
CA LEU A 92 -8.85 -1.37 -4.63
C LEU A 92 -8.07 -2.51 -3.95
N LEU A 93 -8.78 -3.44 -3.33
CA LEU A 93 -8.19 -4.54 -2.55
C LEU A 93 -7.32 -5.51 -3.36
N PRO A 94 -7.74 -6.05 -4.53
CA PRO A 94 -6.87 -6.90 -5.35
C PRO A 94 -5.64 -6.16 -5.87
N VAL A 95 -5.77 -4.86 -6.22
CA VAL A 95 -4.63 -4.02 -6.59
C VAL A 95 -3.67 -3.91 -5.40
N LEU A 96 -4.16 -3.63 -4.19
CA LEU A 96 -3.31 -3.58 -3.00
C LEU A 96 -2.60 -4.91 -2.71
N PHE A 97 -3.31 -6.03 -2.80
CA PHE A 97 -2.71 -7.35 -2.61
C PHE A 97 -1.57 -7.61 -3.60
N PHE A 98 -1.76 -7.26 -4.87
CA PHE A 98 -0.69 -7.36 -5.87
C PHE A 98 0.54 -6.55 -5.46
N GLY A 99 0.35 -5.31 -4.99
CA GLY A 99 1.43 -4.49 -4.44
C GLY A 99 2.16 -5.15 -3.28
N HIS A 100 1.44 -5.77 -2.35
CA HIS A 100 2.04 -6.46 -1.19
C HIS A 100 2.85 -7.68 -1.63
N PHE A 101 2.35 -8.48 -2.57
CA PHE A 101 3.12 -9.61 -3.13
C PHE A 101 4.37 -9.13 -3.87
N TRP A 102 4.30 -8.00 -4.56
CA TRP A 102 5.48 -7.39 -5.16
C TRP A 102 6.50 -6.96 -4.09
N GLN A 103 6.07 -6.37 -2.98
CA GLN A 103 6.96 -6.04 -1.85
C GLN A 103 7.68 -7.29 -1.32
N LEU A 104 6.96 -8.41 -1.16
CA LEU A 104 7.55 -9.68 -0.74
C LEU A 104 8.56 -10.21 -1.78
N TYR A 105 8.23 -10.13 -3.07
CA TYR A 105 9.14 -10.53 -4.15
C TYR A 105 10.44 -9.72 -4.14
N ASN A 106 10.36 -8.40 -3.96
CA ASN A 106 11.54 -7.54 -3.81
C ASN A 106 12.37 -7.95 -2.57
N SER A 107 11.72 -8.21 -1.44
CA SER A 107 12.40 -8.65 -0.22
C SER A 107 13.15 -9.97 -0.42
N ILE A 108 12.49 -10.98 -1.02
CA ILE A 108 13.11 -12.29 -1.31
C ILE A 108 14.29 -12.11 -2.29
N THR A 109 14.13 -11.27 -3.31
CA THR A 109 15.19 -10.99 -4.29
C THR A 109 16.42 -10.38 -3.60
N LEU A 110 16.23 -9.41 -2.71
CA LEU A 110 17.30 -8.80 -1.92
C LEU A 110 17.95 -9.81 -0.97
N PHE A 111 17.19 -10.68 -0.31
CA PHE A 111 17.76 -11.72 0.55
C PHE A 111 18.58 -12.75 -0.24
N LYS A 112 18.16 -13.10 -1.47
CA LYS A 112 18.96 -13.94 -2.37
C LYS A 112 20.25 -13.24 -2.80
N MET A 113 20.18 -11.95 -3.10
CA MET A 113 21.37 -11.14 -3.41
C MET A 113 22.32 -11.02 -2.22
N PHE A 114 21.82 -10.97 -1.00
CA PHE A 114 22.62 -10.97 0.23
C PHE A 114 23.41 -12.27 0.44
N GLN A 115 22.92 -13.41 -0.06
CA GLN A 115 23.61 -14.70 0.04
C GLN A 115 24.76 -14.85 -0.97
N LEU A 116 24.91 -13.92 -1.91
CA LEU A 116 26.02 -13.95 -2.86
C LEU A 116 27.34 -13.59 -2.13
N PRO A 117 28.43 -14.35 -2.36
CA PRO A 117 29.71 -14.14 -1.67
C PRO A 117 30.37 -12.79 -1.98
N GLU A 118 29.93 -12.11 -3.05
CA GLU A 118 30.38 -10.75 -3.42
C GLU A 118 29.66 -9.64 -2.65
N CYS A 119 28.65 -9.97 -1.84
CA CYS A 119 27.81 -9.01 -1.15
C CYS A 119 28.50 -8.49 0.12
N LYS A 120 29.26 -7.39 -0.01
CA LYS A 120 29.86 -6.65 1.13
C LYS A 120 28.97 -5.50 1.64
N GLU A 121 27.92 -5.16 0.89
CA GLU A 121 27.07 -4.01 1.14
C GLU A 121 25.94 -4.34 2.13
N TRP A 122 25.98 -3.73 3.32
CA TRP A 122 24.95 -3.87 4.36
C TRP A 122 23.58 -3.29 3.92
N GLN A 123 23.60 -2.41 2.92
CA GLN A 123 22.44 -1.75 2.32
C GLN A 123 21.45 -2.78 1.77
N VAL A 124 21.94 -3.88 1.19
CA VAL A 124 21.11 -4.97 0.64
C VAL A 124 20.25 -5.60 1.74
N LEU A 125 20.87 -5.88 2.89
CA LEU A 125 20.20 -6.47 4.04
C LEU A 125 19.16 -5.52 4.62
N MET A 126 19.52 -4.24 4.79
CA MET A 126 18.60 -3.25 5.36
C MET A 126 17.42 -2.94 4.43
N CYS A 127 17.63 -2.90 3.11
CA CYS A 127 16.56 -2.83 2.12
C CYS A 127 15.65 -4.06 2.20
N GLY A 128 16.23 -5.27 2.27
CA GLY A 128 15.47 -6.53 2.36
C GLY A 128 14.58 -6.60 3.60
N CYS A 129 15.15 -6.26 4.76
CA CYS A 129 14.44 -6.15 6.04
C CYS A 129 13.33 -5.09 5.99
N SER A 130 13.59 -3.92 5.41
CA SER A 130 12.60 -2.85 5.28
C SER A 130 11.40 -3.30 4.44
N TYR A 131 11.64 -3.91 3.27
CA TYR A 131 10.56 -4.47 2.45
C TYR A 131 9.77 -5.57 3.17
N MET A 132 10.42 -6.40 3.99
CA MET A 132 9.75 -7.43 4.78
C MET A 132 8.82 -6.81 5.85
N VAL A 133 9.30 -5.80 6.57
CA VAL A 133 8.50 -5.06 7.56
C VAL A 133 7.29 -4.40 6.89
N LEU A 134 7.50 -3.75 5.74
CA LEU A 134 6.42 -3.15 4.96
C LEU A 134 5.40 -4.19 4.53
N PHE A 135 5.84 -5.33 3.98
CA PHE A 135 4.97 -6.42 3.58
C PHE A 135 4.11 -6.93 4.74
N MET A 136 4.74 -7.26 5.87
CA MET A 136 4.05 -7.82 7.03
C MET A 136 2.97 -6.88 7.57
N GLY A 137 3.29 -5.60 7.75
CA GLY A 137 2.30 -4.65 8.25
C GLY A 137 1.22 -4.27 7.23
N ASN A 138 1.56 -4.21 5.94
CA ASN A 138 0.59 -3.98 4.86
C ASN A 138 -0.38 -5.16 4.68
N LEU A 139 0.12 -6.39 4.77
CA LEU A 139 -0.69 -7.60 4.76
C LEU A 139 -1.61 -7.64 5.98
N TYR A 140 -1.06 -7.43 7.19
CA TYR A 140 -1.84 -7.44 8.43
C TYR A 140 -2.96 -6.39 8.42
N THR A 141 -2.66 -5.17 7.98
CA THR A 141 -3.65 -4.09 7.92
C THR A 141 -4.75 -4.37 6.90
N THR A 142 -4.39 -4.93 5.74
CA THR A 142 -5.34 -5.29 4.68
C THR A 142 -6.24 -6.45 5.11
N LEU A 143 -5.66 -7.53 5.67
CA LEU A 143 -6.40 -8.67 6.22
C LEU A 143 -7.40 -8.23 7.29
N ARG A 144 -6.98 -7.31 8.17
CA ARG A 144 -7.88 -6.76 9.20
C ARG A 144 -9.07 -6.02 8.61
N VAL A 145 -8.89 -5.26 7.53
CA VAL A 145 -9.99 -4.57 6.82
C VAL A 145 -10.92 -5.58 6.16
N VAL A 146 -10.37 -6.61 5.51
CA VAL A 146 -11.17 -7.71 4.92
C VAL A 146 -11.99 -8.42 6.00
N TYR A 147 -11.36 -8.77 7.12
CA TYR A 147 -12.01 -9.45 8.23
C TYR A 147 -13.14 -8.61 8.83
N GLN A 148 -12.91 -7.31 9.07
CA GLN A 148 -13.97 -6.41 9.55
C GLN A 148 -15.13 -6.30 8.56
N LYS A 149 -14.84 -6.27 7.26
CA LYS A 149 -15.88 -6.23 6.23
C LYS A 149 -16.69 -7.53 6.20
N TYR A 150 -16.01 -8.67 6.32
CA TYR A 150 -16.65 -9.98 6.37
C TYR A 150 -17.57 -10.13 7.59
N MET A 151 -17.10 -9.75 8.78
CA MET A 151 -17.89 -9.75 10.02
C MET A 151 -19.11 -8.81 9.93
N ASN A 152 -18.94 -7.59 9.44
CA ASN A 152 -20.07 -6.66 9.26
C ASN A 152 -21.13 -7.17 8.27
N ASN A 153 -20.71 -7.91 7.22
CA ASN A 153 -21.65 -8.51 6.27
C ASN A 153 -22.41 -9.70 6.89
N GLN A 154 -21.74 -10.51 7.72
CA GLN A 154 -22.38 -11.59 8.47
C GLN A 154 -23.43 -11.06 9.45
N ASP A 155 -23.13 -10.00 10.19
CA ASP A 155 -24.08 -9.37 11.12
C ASP A 155 -25.30 -8.78 10.41
N LYS A 156 -25.14 -8.26 9.19
CA LYS A 156 -26.29 -7.82 8.35
C LYS A 156 -27.14 -9.00 7.90
N SER A 157 -26.51 -10.10 7.48
CA SER A 157 -27.22 -11.31 7.04
C SER A 157 -27.99 -12.01 8.16
N LYS A 158 -27.62 -11.81 9.43
CA LYS A 158 -28.34 -12.33 10.60
C LYS A 158 -29.49 -11.44 11.07
N ARG A 159 -29.56 -10.18 10.61
CA ARG A 159 -30.63 -9.22 10.95
C ARG A 159 -31.74 -9.11 9.91
N LEU A 160 -31.53 -9.72 8.74
CA LEU A 160 -32.53 -9.95 7.69
C LEU A 160 -33.19 -11.31 7.94
#